data_AF-A0A0R2FS76-F1
#
_entry.id   AF-A0A0R2FS76-F1
#
_cell.length_a   1.000
_cell.length_b   1.000
_cell.length_c   1.000
_cell.angle_alpha   90.00
_cell.angle_beta   90.00
_cell.angle_gamma   90.00
#
_symmetry.space_group_name_H-M   'P 1'
#
loop_
_entity.id
_entity.type
_entity.pdbx_description
1 polymer ?
#
loop_
_entity_poly.entity_id
_entity_poly.type
_entity_poly.pdbx_seq_one_letter_code
_entity_poly.pdbx_strand_id
1 'polypeptide(L)' 'MQFGNYSSAWYWMALDTQKQVFYATSKAQPDLTAEGITVDDAVKNLITLVQQNSAKSNLATKTTA' A
#
# COMPACT_ATOMS: atom_id res chain seq x y z
N MET A 1 28.78 6.05 7.08
CA MET A 1 27.40 5.64 7.41
C MET A 1 26.59 5.62 6.12
N GLN A 2 26.18 4.45 5.64
CA GLN A 2 25.16 4.37 4.58
C GLN A 2 23.81 4.34 5.27
N PHE A 3 23.10 5.45 5.20
CA PHE A 3 21.69 5.50 5.55
C PHE A 3 20.96 4.59 4.55
N GLY A 4 20.40 3.48 5.02
CA GLY A 4 19.61 2.58 4.18
C GLY A 4 18.52 3.36 3.47
N ASN A 5 18.14 2.95 2.27
CA ASN A 5 17.08 3.60 1.48
C ASN A 5 15.80 3.72 2.32
N TYR A 6 15.58 4.90 2.90
CA TYR A 6 14.34 5.20 3.59
C TYR A 6 13.26 5.39 2.54
N SER A 7 12.25 4.54 2.58
CA SER A 7 11.05 4.75 1.76
C SER A 7 10.43 6.09 2.16
N SER A 8 10.31 7.01 1.21
CA SER A 8 9.59 8.27 1.36
C SER A 8 8.07 8.09 1.26
N ALA A 9 7.57 6.86 1.37
CA ALA A 9 6.15 6.57 1.31
C ALA A 9 5.48 6.88 2.65
N TRP A 10 4.48 7.77 2.61
CA TRP A 10 3.68 8.16 3.77
C TRP A 10 2.37 7.37 3.76
N TYR A 11 2.08 6.74 4.89
CA TYR A 11 0.86 5.94 5.09
C TYR A 11 0.04 6.51 6.25
N TRP A 12 -1.28 6.48 6.09
CA TRP A 12 -2.23 6.70 7.17
C TRP A 12 -2.62 5.36 7.78
N MET A 13 -2.67 5.32 9.12
CA MET A 13 -3.02 4.13 9.88
C MET A 13 -4.31 4.38 10.65
N ALA A 14 -5.24 3.43 10.59
CA ALA A 14 -6.43 3.41 11.42
C ALA A 14 -6.60 2.03 12.06
N LEU A 15 -7.12 1.98 13.28
CA LEU A 15 -7.48 0.74 13.96
C LEU A 15 -9.00 0.62 13.96
N ASP A 16 -9.52 -0.45 13.38
CA ASP A 16 -10.92 -0.84 13.56
C ASP A 16 -11.00 -1.71 14.82
N THR A 17 -11.58 -1.14 15.87
CA THR A 17 -11.71 -1.79 17.18
C THR A 17 -12.78 -2.88 17.22
N GLN A 18 -13.71 -2.89 16.26
CA GLN A 18 -14.76 -3.93 16.19
C GLN A 18 -14.19 -5.23 15.62
N LYS A 19 -13.40 -5.10 14.55
CA LYS A 19 -12.74 -6.23 13.89
C LYS A 19 -11.36 -6.54 14.45
N GLN A 20 -10.79 -5.63 15.24
CA GLN A 20 -9.42 -5.70 15.77
C GLN A 20 -8.36 -5.79 14.66
N VAL A 21 -8.55 -5.01 13.59
CA VAL A 21 -7.64 -4.97 12.44
C VAL A 21 -7.14 -3.56 12.18
N PHE A 22 -5.90 -3.47 11.70
CA PHE A 22 -5.30 -2.23 11.24
C PHE A 22 -5.56 -2.04 9.75
N TYR A 23 -5.95 -0.83 9.40
CA TYR A 23 -6.06 -0.34 8.04
C TYR A 23 -4.86 0.56 7.73
N ALA A 24 -4.15 0.26 6.66
CA ALA A 24 -3.09 1.09 6.10
C ALA A 24 -3.57 1.69 4.77
N THR A 25 -3.48 3.02 4.63
CA THR A 25 -3.89 3.75 3.43
C THR A 25 -2.71 4.54 2.87
N SER A 26 -2.51 4.50 1.55
CA SER A 26 -1.45 5.29 0.89
C SER A 26 -1.86 6.76 0.78
N LYS A 27 -0.99 7.69 1.20
CA LYS A 27 -1.24 9.13 1.00
C LYS A 27 -1.21 9.51 -0.49
N ALA A 28 -0.40 8.82 -1.28
CA ALA A 28 -0.28 9.08 -2.72
C ALA A 28 -1.45 8.49 -3.53
N GLN A 29 -2.06 7.40 -3.01
CA GLN A 29 -3.18 6.72 -3.65
C GLN A 29 -4.22 6.37 -2.56
N PRO A 30 -5.07 7.34 -2.17
CA PRO A 30 -6.03 7.17 -1.08
C PRO A 30 -7.05 6.05 -1.34
N ASP A 31 -7.30 5.73 -2.62
CA ASP A 31 -8.17 4.63 -3.03
C ASP A 31 -7.58 3.25 -2.69
N LEU A 32 -6.27 3.18 -2.42
CA LEU A 32 -5.59 1.96 -2.04
C LEU A 32 -5.46 1.87 -0.52
N THR A 33 -6.23 0.95 0.03
CA THR A 33 -6.23 0.60 1.44
C THR A 33 -6.02 -0.90 1.59
N ALA A 34 -5.26 -1.30 2.60
CA ALA A 34 -5.08 -2.71 2.95
C ALA A 34 -5.27 -2.94 4.45
N GLU A 35 -5.71 -4.14 4.80
CA GLU A 35 -5.95 -4.55 6.18
C GLU A 35 -4.81 -5.48 6.67
N GLY A 36 -4.60 -5.50 7.99
CA GLY A 36 -3.67 -6.44 8.64
C GLY A 36 -3.95 -6.57 10.13
N ILE A 37 -3.58 -7.72 10.71
CA ILE A 37 -3.70 -7.96 12.15
C ILE A 37 -2.69 -7.11 12.92
N THR A 38 -1.53 -6.85 12.31
CA THR A 38 -0.51 -5.93 12.83
C THR A 38 -0.30 -4.76 11.86
N VAL A 39 0.31 -3.68 12.35
CA VAL A 39 0.70 -2.53 11.52
C VAL A 39 1.61 -2.95 10.37
N ASP A 40 2.56 -3.84 10.64
CA ASP A 40 3.54 -4.31 9.66
C ASP A 40 2.85 -5.12 8.54
N ASP A 41 1.90 -5.99 8.91
CA ASP A 41 1.10 -6.75 7.94
C ASP A 41 0.27 -5.83 7.06
N ALA A 42 -0.40 -4.84 7.64
CA ALA A 42 -1.23 -3.89 6.90
C ALA A 42 -0.38 -3.10 5.88
N VAL A 43 0.81 -2.65 6.28
CA VAL A 43 1.73 -1.92 5.39
C VAL A 43 2.29 -2.84 4.30
N LYS A 44 2.69 -4.08 4.60
CA LYS A 44 3.16 -5.05 3.59
C LYS A 44 2.09 -5.38 2.57
N ASN A 45 0.85 -5.57 3.02
CA ASN A 45 -0.30 -5.82 2.15
C ASN A 45 -0.55 -4.61 1.25
N LEU A 46 -0.47 -3.39 1.79
CA LEU A 46 -0.61 -2.17 1.02
C LEU A 46 0.48 -2.01 -0.04
N ILE A 47 1.74 -2.28 0.29
CA ILE A 47 2.86 -2.21 -0.65
C ILE A 47 2.65 -3.20 -1.80
N THR A 48 2.26 -4.44 -1.48
CA THR A 48 1.93 -5.46 -2.50
C THR A 48 0.81 -4.97 -3.43
N LEU A 49 -0.22 -4.35 -2.86
CA LEU A 49 -1.38 -3.86 -3.61
C LEU A 49 -1.00 -2.67 -4.53
N VAL A 50 -0.19 -1.74 -4.04
CA VAL A 50 0.36 -0.62 -4.84
C VAL A 50 1.23 -1.12 -5.98
N GLN A 51 2.09 -2.12 -5.74
CA GLN A 51 2.94 -2.72 -6.76
C GLN A 51 2.11 -3.44 -7.85
N GLN A 52 1.09 -4.20 -7.45
CA GLN A 52 0.17 -4.85 -8.37
C GLN A 52 -0.63 -3.84 -9.21
N ASN A 53 -1.09 -2.74 -8.61
CA ASN A 53 -1.83 -1.71 -9.32
C ASN A 53 -0.95 -0.99 -10.35
N SER A 54 0.30 -0.71 -9.98
CA SER A 54 1.32 -0.14 -10.87
C SER A 54 1.62 -1.06 -12.06
N ALA A 55 1.69 -2.38 -11.83
CA ALA A 55 1.90 -3.37 -12.87
C ALA A 55 0.70 -3.51 -13.83
N LYS A 56 -0.54 -3.44 -13.32
CA LYS A 56 -1.75 -3.48 -14.14
C LYS A 56 -1.94 -2.23 -14.99
N SER A 57 -1.61 -1.05 -14.47
CA SER A 57 -1.64 0.21 -15.23
C SER A 57 -0.76 0.17 -16.48
N ASN A 58 0.40 -0.50 -16.41
CA ASN A 58 1.33 -0.61 -17.54
C ASN A 58 0.94 -1.67 -18.59
N LEU A 59 -0.05 -2.52 -18.30
CA LEU A 59 -0.55 -3.51 -19.24
C LEU A 59 -1.70 -2.95 -20.11
N ALA A 60 -2.47 -2.00 -19.58
CA ALA A 60 -3.62 -1.40 -20.26
C ALA A 60 -3.23 -0.48 -21.45
N THR A 61 -1.97 -0.02 -21.54
CA THR A 61 -1.50 0.86 -22.61
C THR A 61 -0.90 0.13 -23.82
N LYS A 62 -0.86 -1.21 -23.81
CA LYS A 62 -0.28 -2.03 -24.89
C LYS A 62 -1.27 -2.66 -25.87
N THR A 63 -2.57 -2.38 -25.76
CA THR A 63 -3.60 -2.93 -26.67
C THR A 63 -4.28 -1.82 -27.46
N THR A 64 -3.51 -1.03 -28.21
CA THR A 64 -3.99 -0.29 -29.38
C THR A 64 -2.78 -0.01 -30.27
N ALA A 65 -2.46 -0.97 -31.13
CA ALA A 65 -1.64 -0.78 -32.33
C ALA A 65 -2.12 -1.78 -33.37
#